data_AF-A0A4Q3JHE4-F1
#
_entry.id   AF-A0A4Q3JHE4-F1
#
_cell.length_a   1.000
_cell.length_b   1.000
_cell.length_c   1.000
_cell.angle_alpha   90.00
_cell.angle_beta   90.00
_cell.angle_gamma   90.00
#
_symmetry.space_group_name_H-M   'P 1'
#
loop_
_entity.id
_entity.type
_entity.pdbx_description
1 polymer ?
#
loop_
_entity_poly.entity_id
_entity_poly.type
_entity_poly.pdbx_seq_one_letter_code
_entity_poly.pdbx_strand_id
1 'polypeptide(L)' 'MSDILDFCQGREAKTFKAGELLIREGGQEGKLFVLIDGQVEVLRKETQVSYIDEPGSIFGEMSVLLE' A
#
# COMPACT_ATOMS: atom_id res chain seq x y z
N MET A 1 8.02 5.60 -21.00
CA MET A 1 7.50 4.48 -20.20
C MET A 1 6.56 5.13 -19.19
N SER A 2 5.27 4.79 -19.20
CA SER A 2 4.28 5.43 -18.33
C SER A 2 4.46 4.95 -16.89
N ASP A 3 4.36 5.88 -15.94
CA ASP A 3 4.42 5.57 -14.51
C ASP A 3 3.09 4.92 -14.08
N ILE A 4 3.11 4.05 -13.07
CA ILE A 4 1.87 3.46 -12.54
C ILE A 4 0.89 4.53 -12.05
N LEU A 5 1.41 5.67 -11.57
CA LEU A 5 0.61 6.81 -11.16
C LEU A 5 -0.20 7.42 -12.32
N ASP A 6 0.29 7.33 -13.56
CA ASP A 6 -0.44 7.79 -14.75
C ASP A 6 -1.74 6.97 -14.95
N PHE A 7 -1.71 5.68 -14.61
CA PHE A 7 -2.89 4.79 -14.68
C PHE A 7 -3.87 4.98 -13.51
N CYS A 8 -3.46 5.72 -12.49
CA CYS A 8 -4.29 6.05 -11.34
C CYS A 8 -5.08 7.35 -11.52
N GLN A 9 -4.85 8.10 -12.60
CA GLN A 9 -5.56 9.36 -12.86
C GLN A 9 -7.09 9.16 -12.86
N GLY A 10 -7.79 10.00 -12.11
CA GLY A 10 -9.26 9.94 -11.96
C GLY A 10 -9.76 8.94 -10.91
N ARG A 11 -8.88 8.22 -10.21
CA ARG A 11 -9.25 7.39 -9.05
C ARG A 11 -9.25 8.22 -7.76
N GLU A 12 -10.00 7.76 -6.76
CA GLU A 12 -10.05 8.39 -5.44
C GLU A 12 -8.70 8.24 -4.72
N ALA A 13 -8.10 9.37 -4.32
CA ALA A 13 -6.94 9.38 -3.44
C ALA A 13 -7.41 9.43 -1.97
N LYS A 14 -6.82 8.58 -1.13
CA LYS A 14 -7.13 8.51 0.29
C LYS A 14 -5.89 8.83 1.12
N THR A 15 -6.06 9.74 2.09
CA THR A 15 -5.03 10.10 3.06
C THR A 15 -5.28 9.38 4.38
N PHE A 16 -4.20 8.94 5.01
CA PHE A 16 -4.22 8.23 6.28
C PHE A 16 -3.35 8.95 7.30
N LYS A 17 -3.65 8.77 8.58
CA LYS A 17 -2.81 9.33 9.64
C LYS A 17 -1.60 8.43 9.91
N ALA A 18 -0.53 9.01 10.42
CA ALA A 18 0.60 8.22 10.92
C ALA A 18 0.12 7.22 11.99
N GLY A 19 0.56 5.97 11.86
CA GLY A 19 0.16 4.86 12.73
C GLY A 19 -1.20 4.22 12.41
N GLU A 20 -1.90 4.67 11.36
CA GLU A 20 -3.14 4.03 10.92
C GLU A 20 -2.86 2.69 10.22
N LEU A 21 -3.57 1.64 10.62
CA LEU A 21 -3.43 0.31 10.03
C LEU A 21 -4.10 0.26 8.65
N LEU A 22 -3.31 0.14 7.59
CA LEU A 22 -3.81 0.04 6.21
C LEU A 22 -4.24 -1.37 5.84
N ILE A 23 -3.40 -2.37 6.15
CA ILE A 23 -3.58 -3.78 5.83
C ILE A 23 -3.17 -4.62 7.04
N ARG A 24 -4.01 -5.58 7.42
CA ARG A 24 -3.68 -6.56 8.47
C ARG A 24 -2.97 -7.78 7.86
N GLU A 25 -1.92 -8.26 8.51
CA GLU A 25 -1.27 -9.53 8.15
C GLU A 25 -2.30 -10.67 8.11
N GLY A 26 -2.34 -11.42 7.00
CA GLY A 26 -3.32 -12.49 6.77
C GLY A 26 -4.75 -12.01 6.46
N GLY A 27 -4.98 -10.70 6.29
CA GLY A 27 -6.27 -10.16 5.91
C GLY A 27 -6.62 -10.44 4.45
N GLN A 28 -7.89 -10.79 4.20
CA GLN A 28 -8.44 -11.05 2.85
C GLN A 28 -9.30 -9.87 2.36
N GLU A 29 -8.90 -8.66 2.71
CA GLU A 29 -9.69 -7.45 2.40
C GLU A 29 -9.68 -7.12 0.90
N GLY A 30 -8.80 -7.77 0.12
CA GLY A 30 -8.71 -7.61 -1.34
C GLY A 30 -8.38 -6.18 -1.76
N LYS A 31 -7.63 -5.44 -0.93
CA LYS A 31 -7.30 -4.03 -1.19
C LYS A 31 -5.91 -3.92 -1.78
N LEU A 32 -5.81 -3.15 -2.86
CA LEU A 32 -4.56 -2.77 -3.51
C LEU A 32 -4.37 -1.26 -3.33
N PHE A 33 -3.15 -0.86 -2.96
CA PHE A 33 -2.78 0.54 -2.83
C PHE A 33 -1.59 0.87 -3.73
N VAL A 34 -1.55 2.13 -4.14
CA VAL A 34 -0.40 2.75 -4.83
C VAL A 34 -0.01 3.97 -4.01
N LEU A 35 1.26 4.05 -3.59
CA LEU A 35 1.75 5.18 -2.81
C LEU A 35 1.85 6.42 -3.69
N ILE A 36 1.19 7.51 -3.31
CA ILE A 36 1.30 8.80 -4.02
C ILE A 36 2.38 9.66 -3.35
N ASP A 37 2.33 9.76 -2.02
CA ASP A 37 3.26 10.53 -1.19
C ASP A 37 3.25 10.00 0.25
N GLY A 38 4.37 10.14 0.95
CA GLY A 38 4.56 9.71 2.34
C GLY A 38 5.33 8.39 2.49
N GLN A 39 5.16 7.71 3.62
CA GLN A 39 5.85 6.47 3.95
C GLN A 39 4.88 5.49 4.64
N VAL A 40 4.99 4.22 4.27
CA VAL A 40 4.23 3.11 4.88
C VAL A 40 5.19 2.17 5.57
N GLU A 41 4.96 1.91 6.84
CA GLU A 41 5.72 0.91 7.61
C GLU A 41 5.18 -0.49 7.34
N VAL A 42 6.09 -1.44 7.10
CA VAL A 42 5.75 -2.86 6.96
C VAL A 42 6.19 -3.61 8.21
N LEU A 43 5.21 -4.14 8.92
CA LEU A 43 5.40 -4.94 10.12
C LEU A 43 5.18 -6.41 9.82
N ARG A 44 5.99 -7.28 10.45
CA ARG A 44 5.68 -8.70 10.58
C ARG A 44 5.49 -9.01 12.05
N LYS A 45 4.29 -9.42 12.43
CA LYS A 45 3.85 -9.38 13.84
C LYS A 45 3.96 -7.97 14.41
N GLU A 46 4.97 -7.70 15.23
CA GLU A 46 5.23 -6.40 15.88
C GLU A 46 6.63 -5.86 15.54
N THR A 47 7.35 -6.51 14.63
CA THR A 47 8.69 -6.09 14.23
C THR A 47 8.63 -5.41 12.88
N GLN A 48 9.17 -4.19 12.80
CA GLN A 48 9.38 -3.52 11.53
C GLN A 48 10.38 -4.29 10.69
N VAL A 49 9.97 -4.65 9.48
CA VAL A 49 10.82 -5.38 8.53
C VAL A 49 11.21 -4.53 7.33
N SER A 50 10.43 -3.50 7.00
CA SER A 50 10.70 -2.60 5.88
C SER A 50 9.88 -1.31 5.99
N TYR A 51 10.13 -0.38 5.06
CA TYR A 51 9.26 0.76 4.77
C TYR A 51 9.11 0.87 3.25
N ILE A 52 8.00 1.45 2.82
CA ILE A 52 7.72 1.81 1.43
C ILE A 52 7.58 3.32 1.40
N ASP A 53 8.48 4.00 0.71
CA ASP A 53 8.53 5.47 0.62
C ASP A 53 8.76 5.99 -0.81
N GLU A 54 8.78 5.09 -1.80
CA GLU A 54 8.89 5.46 -3.21
C GLU A 54 7.48 5.68 -3.81
N PRO A 55 7.16 6.89 -4.30
CA PRO A 55 5.93 7.14 -5.05
C PRO A 55 5.78 6.18 -6.23
N GLY A 56 4.58 5.66 -6.44
CA GLY A 56 4.28 4.61 -7.40
C GLY A 56 4.46 3.19 -6.84
N SER A 57 5.00 3.02 -5.63
CA SER A 57 5.08 1.68 -5.03
C SER A 57 3.68 1.07 -4.82
N ILE A 58 3.53 -0.20 -5.22
CA ILE A 58 2.29 -0.97 -5.08
C ILE A 58 2.43 -1.89 -3.86
N PHE A 59 1.37 -1.97 -3.04
CA PHE A 59 1.32 -2.89 -1.91
C PHE A 59 -0.10 -3.38 -1.62
N GLY A 60 -0.19 -4.56 -0.97
CA GLY A 60 -1.44 -5.26 -0.69
C GLY A 60 -1.89 -6.21 -1.79
N GLU A 61 -1.09 -6.34 -2.85
CA GLU A 61 -1.29 -7.22 -4.00
C GLU A 61 -1.44 -8.68 -3.59
N MET A 62 -0.75 -9.13 -2.55
CA MET A 62 -0.88 -10.48 -2.02
C MET A 62 -2.32 -10.81 -1.61
N SER A 63 -3.07 -9.85 -1.06
CA SER A 63 -4.46 -10.05 -0.65
C SER A 63 -5.43 -10.22 -1.82
N VAL A 64 -4.99 -9.90 -3.04
CA VAL A 64 -5.76 -9.97 -4.28
C VAL A 64 -5.33 -11.15 -5.15
N LEU A 65 -4.03 -11.49 -5.12
CA LEU A 65 -3.43 -12.46 -6.05
C LEU A 65 -3.30 -13.87 -5.46
N LEU A 66 -3.29 -14.02 -4.14
CA LEU A 66 -3.14 -15.31 -3.48
C LEU A 66 -4.48 -15.71 -2.84
N GLU A 67 -5.10 -16.75 -3.40
CA GLU A 67 -6.24 -17.49 -2.80
C GLU A 67 -5.75 -18.59 -1.85
#